data_AF-A0A2U1Q0V3-F1
#
_entry.id   AF-A0A2U1Q0V3-F1
#
_cell.length_a   1.000
_cell.length_b   1.000
_cell.length_c   1.000
_cell.angle_alpha   90.00
_cell.angle_beta   90.00
_cell.angle_gamma   90.00
#
_symmetry.space_group_name_H-M   'P 1'
#
loop_
_entity.id
_entity.type
_entity.pdbx_description
1 polymer ?
#
loop_
_entity_poly.entity_id
_entity_poly.type
_entity_poly.pdbx_seq_one_letter_code
_entity_poly.pdbx_strand_id
1 'polypeptide(L)'
;MAVGLKFEVYTKCLMKVLKESGAGIWKVRDSSIFGAALTVEEHFVAVDLFVMAVGLKFEAHTKCLMKVLKESGAGILKVRDSSIFGASIRRKFFYGIQDGDKKIMWVKWSKILAAKKYGGLGVSSYFALNKALLFRWVWRFVIHDDSLWYRVISAMHGPSFLQCSSRYSSVWGNIVREIHKLKNKGVDLLSYCRIRVGNGLKTSFWKDPWIDDSLLCHRYPRVFALETNRDICVADKLSDSIDGSLRRSARGGSEEQQLVQLQNLVGSSVLSSVDDRWVWSLSGDGMFRVKGARTLLDEIFLPKDHNATRWCKFIPIKVNVFAWKLSIDRLPTRMNLLKRDVYIPDSSCPICKDSPEDSSHLFFTCSLAADVLRLICRWWGLNWTHISSYEEWLCWIKDIRLGSKIKLMLEGVFYIAWWSIWSFRNGLLFAAKIPRKDIIFDDIVSRAYRASNANYALVIPVIMLFCFLKVMNELKKSGFVKTINMMDISIDALFNNMNQNEGEVNELMGVKTKEVMIWNPLALVVEKKKVSKCKENIVVESDSKSDNEEEMNTAYGP
;
A
#
# COMPACT_ATOMS: atom_id res chain seq x y z
N MET A 1 8.69 18.00 -22.19
CA MET A 1 9.03 19.38 -21.78
C MET A 1 7.82 20.28 -21.49
N ALA A 2 6.63 20.10 -22.10
CA ALA A 2 5.46 21.00 -21.98
C ALA A 2 4.79 21.17 -20.59
N VAL A 3 5.48 20.82 -19.48
CA VAL A 3 5.01 21.03 -18.10
C VAL A 3 5.53 22.38 -17.54
N GLY A 4 6.73 22.83 -17.93
CA GLY A 4 7.29 24.10 -17.44
C GLY A 4 6.50 25.33 -17.89
N LEU A 5 6.21 25.45 -19.18
CA LEU A 5 5.54 26.61 -19.79
C LEU A 5 4.12 26.89 -19.24
N LYS A 6 3.42 25.89 -18.68
CA LYS A 6 2.11 26.13 -18.04
C LYS A 6 2.21 26.74 -16.64
N PHE A 7 3.35 26.62 -15.97
CA PHE A 7 3.52 27.20 -14.62
C PHE A 7 3.64 28.73 -14.67
N GLU A 8 4.36 29.24 -15.68
CA GLU A 8 4.58 30.68 -15.88
C GLU A 8 3.29 31.44 -16.29
N VAL A 9 2.39 30.78 -17.01
CA VAL A 9 1.05 31.34 -17.32
C VAL A 9 0.21 31.45 -16.05
N TYR A 10 0.31 30.49 -15.13
CA TYR A 10 -0.44 30.53 -13.86
C TYR A 10 0.01 31.65 -12.93
N THR A 11 1.32 31.93 -12.81
CA THR A 11 1.81 33.07 -12.02
C THR A 11 1.42 34.41 -12.65
N LYS A 12 1.47 34.54 -13.98
CA LYS A 12 1.02 35.74 -14.69
C LYS A 12 -0.50 36.00 -14.56
N CYS A 13 -1.33 34.95 -14.51
CA CYS A 13 -2.76 35.08 -14.19
C CYS A 13 -3.01 35.50 -12.72
N LEU A 14 -2.27 34.92 -11.76
CA LEU A 14 -2.42 35.25 -10.33
C LEU A 14 -2.14 36.73 -10.04
N MET A 15 -1.09 37.27 -10.65
CA MET A 15 -0.69 38.69 -10.59
C MET A 15 -1.76 39.64 -11.13
N LYS A 16 -2.61 39.19 -12.07
CA LYS A 16 -3.69 39.98 -12.65
C LYS A 16 -4.94 39.98 -11.76
N VAL A 17 -5.40 38.79 -11.34
CA VAL A 17 -6.63 38.64 -10.53
C VAL A 17 -6.54 39.41 -9.21
N LEU A 18 -5.42 39.33 -8.48
CA LEU A 18 -5.24 40.05 -7.22
C LEU A 18 -5.24 41.58 -7.37
N LYS A 19 -4.94 42.08 -8.58
CA LYS A 19 -4.92 43.53 -8.91
C LYS A 19 -6.29 44.05 -9.36
N GLU A 20 -7.19 43.16 -9.78
CA GLU A 20 -8.53 43.47 -10.29
C GLU A 20 -9.66 43.14 -9.29
N SER A 21 -9.45 42.24 -8.33
CA SER A 21 -10.55 41.60 -7.59
C SER A 21 -11.17 42.38 -6.43
N GLY A 22 -10.67 43.57 -6.08
CA GLY A 22 -11.32 44.54 -5.17
C GLY A 22 -12.01 43.97 -3.93
N ALA A 23 -11.37 43.02 -3.23
CA ALA A 23 -12.05 42.00 -2.42
C ALA A 23 -12.50 42.46 -1.01
N GLY A 24 -13.18 43.60 -0.93
CA GLY A 24 -13.77 44.13 0.28
C GLY A 24 -15.10 44.83 0.04
N ILE A 25 -16.21 44.11 0.25
CA ILE A 25 -17.41 44.75 0.84
C ILE A 25 -17.28 44.66 2.36
N TRP A 26 -16.21 45.26 2.88
CA TRP A 26 -16.22 45.91 4.18
C TRP A 26 -16.54 47.37 3.89
N LYS A 27 -17.64 47.89 4.46
CA LYS A 27 -18.15 49.23 4.12
C LYS A 27 -17.38 50.31 4.88
N VAL A 28 -16.10 50.46 4.57
CA VAL A 28 -15.21 51.53 5.04
C VAL A 28 -15.37 52.72 4.09
N ARG A 29 -15.65 53.91 4.64
CA ARG A 29 -15.57 55.17 3.89
C ARG A 29 -14.11 55.63 3.84
N ASP A 30 -13.81 56.44 2.83
CA ASP A 30 -12.54 57.11 2.56
C ASP A 30 -11.37 56.21 2.11
N SER A 31 -11.07 56.32 0.81
CA SER A 31 -10.00 55.63 0.09
C SER A 31 -8.77 56.51 -0.03
N SER A 32 -8.04 56.71 1.09
CA SER A 32 -6.89 57.63 1.16
C SER A 32 -5.69 57.10 1.96
N ILE A 33 -5.74 55.84 2.43
CA ILE A 33 -4.69 55.18 3.22
C ILE A 33 -4.44 53.76 2.64
N PHE A 34 -3.29 53.17 2.96
CA PHE A 34 -2.80 51.82 2.56
C PHE A 34 -2.15 51.70 1.17
N GLY A 35 -1.05 52.43 0.98
CA GLY A 35 0.07 51.92 0.17
C GLY A 35 1.00 51.06 1.02
N ALA A 36 0.88 49.73 0.92
CA ALA A 36 1.82 48.78 1.56
C ALA A 36 1.92 47.49 0.72
N ALA A 37 3.12 46.94 0.57
CA ALA A 37 3.33 45.67 -0.11
C ALA A 37 3.25 44.50 0.89
N LEU A 38 2.47 43.46 0.56
CA LEU A 38 2.40 42.24 1.36
C LEU A 38 3.78 41.55 1.40
N THR A 39 4.24 41.26 2.60
CA THR A 39 5.53 40.60 2.87
C THR A 39 5.55 39.16 2.37
N VAL A 40 6.74 38.55 2.39
CA VAL A 40 6.93 37.14 2.02
C VAL A 40 6.22 36.20 3.02
N GLU A 41 6.17 36.53 4.32
CA GLU A 41 5.42 35.73 5.30
C GLU A 41 3.91 35.72 5.00
N GLU A 42 3.35 36.88 4.66
CA GLU A 42 1.93 37.02 4.32
C GLU A 42 1.58 36.28 3.03
N HIS A 43 2.48 36.24 2.05
CA HIS A 43 2.36 35.34 0.89
C HIS A 43 2.41 33.87 1.30
N PHE A 44 3.31 33.46 2.19
CA PHE A 44 3.36 32.08 2.67
C PHE A 44 2.11 31.68 3.44
N VAL A 45 1.49 32.56 4.24
CA VAL A 45 0.21 32.25 4.91
C VAL A 45 -0.99 32.39 3.98
N ALA A 46 -0.98 33.27 2.98
CA ALA A 46 -1.95 33.18 1.89
C ALA A 46 -1.87 31.83 1.18
N VAL A 47 -0.66 31.28 0.97
CA VAL A 47 -0.43 29.95 0.41
C VAL A 47 -0.79 28.83 1.40
N ASP A 48 -0.45 28.90 2.69
CA ASP A 48 -0.78 27.85 3.67
C ASP A 48 -2.29 27.84 4.00
N LEU A 49 -2.97 29.01 4.03
CA LEU A 49 -4.42 29.12 4.08
C LEU A 49 -5.06 28.62 2.77
N PHE A 50 -4.46 28.91 1.61
CA PHE A 50 -4.88 28.32 0.33
C PHE A 50 -4.65 26.81 0.30
N VAL A 51 -3.61 26.27 0.93
CA VAL A 51 -3.29 24.83 1.02
C VAL A 51 -4.17 24.12 2.05
N MET A 52 -4.54 24.76 3.17
CA MET A 52 -5.62 24.30 4.04
C MET A 52 -6.95 24.30 3.27
N ALA A 53 -7.25 25.42 2.61
CA ALA A 53 -8.42 25.53 1.77
C ALA A 53 -8.40 24.53 0.62
N VAL A 54 -7.23 24.09 0.11
CA VAL A 54 -6.98 23.06 -0.93
C VAL A 54 -6.95 21.63 -0.41
N GLY A 55 -6.65 21.39 0.87
CA GLY A 55 -7.08 20.16 1.55
C GLY A 55 -8.61 20.02 1.49
N LEU A 56 -9.31 21.12 1.79
CA LEU A 56 -10.77 21.26 1.69
C LEU A 56 -11.27 21.53 0.26
N LYS A 57 -10.37 21.81 -0.69
CA LYS A 57 -10.62 21.94 -2.15
C LYS A 57 -10.24 20.65 -2.87
N PHE A 58 -9.68 19.63 -2.23
CA PHE A 58 -9.86 18.25 -2.68
C PHE A 58 -11.34 17.85 -2.52
N GLU A 59 -11.96 18.34 -1.44
CA GLU A 59 -13.41 18.41 -1.18
C GLU A 59 -14.15 19.51 -2.00
N ALA A 60 -13.49 20.19 -2.95
CA ALA A 60 -14.18 21.14 -3.85
C ALA A 60 -13.76 21.15 -5.33
N HIS A 61 -12.64 20.53 -5.73
CA HIS A 61 -12.43 20.01 -7.08
C HIS A 61 -13.43 18.90 -7.35
N THR A 62 -13.71 18.08 -6.34
CA THR A 62 -14.87 17.18 -6.34
C THR A 62 -16.20 17.94 -6.46
N LYS A 63 -16.38 19.10 -5.81
CA LYS A 63 -17.57 19.97 -6.04
C LYS A 63 -17.60 20.60 -7.43
N CYS A 64 -16.45 20.91 -8.04
CA CYS A 64 -16.36 21.45 -9.39
C CYS A 64 -16.72 20.37 -10.43
N LEU A 65 -16.18 19.15 -10.25
CA LEU A 65 -16.61 17.96 -10.98
C LEU A 65 -18.11 17.69 -10.78
N MET A 66 -18.61 17.83 -9.54
CA MET A 66 -20.04 17.73 -9.23
C MET A 66 -20.87 18.90 -9.78
N LYS A 67 -20.27 20.03 -10.21
CA LYS A 67 -20.99 21.12 -10.90
C LYS A 67 -21.24 20.74 -12.36
N VAL A 68 -20.23 20.20 -13.05
CA VAL A 68 -20.35 19.62 -14.39
C VAL A 68 -21.35 18.44 -14.37
N LEU A 69 -21.36 17.62 -13.32
CA LEU A 69 -22.37 16.56 -13.11
C LEU A 69 -23.76 17.09 -12.69
N LYS A 70 -23.87 18.35 -12.25
CA LYS A 70 -25.15 19.01 -11.94
C LYS A 70 -25.80 19.59 -13.20
N GLU A 71 -24.97 20.12 -14.09
CA GLU A 71 -25.33 20.60 -15.42
C GLU A 71 -25.76 19.44 -16.35
N SER A 72 -25.54 18.18 -15.94
CA SER A 72 -26.06 16.95 -16.56
C SER A 72 -27.18 16.25 -15.75
N GLY A 73 -27.90 16.99 -14.88
CA GLY A 73 -29.21 16.58 -14.36
C GLY A 73 -29.25 15.77 -13.06
N ALA A 74 -28.10 15.52 -12.41
CA ALA A 74 -28.08 14.76 -11.15
C ALA A 74 -28.47 15.61 -9.91
N GLY A 75 -29.42 15.11 -9.11
CA GLY A 75 -30.01 15.82 -7.98
C GLY A 75 -29.12 16.01 -6.73
N ILE A 76 -29.22 17.21 -6.15
CA ILE A 76 -28.89 17.65 -4.77
C ILE A 76 -28.09 16.67 -3.89
N LEU A 77 -26.80 16.96 -3.66
CA LEU A 77 -26.01 16.41 -2.55
C LEU A 77 -25.35 17.53 -1.72
N LYS A 78 -25.58 17.51 -0.41
CA LYS A 78 -25.03 18.49 0.56
C LYS A 78 -23.59 18.15 1.00
N VAL A 79 -22.90 19.14 1.56
CA VAL A 79 -21.46 19.14 1.89
C VAL A 79 -21.14 18.30 3.15
N ARG A 80 -21.39 16.98 3.12
CA ARG A 80 -20.98 16.03 4.18
C ARG A 80 -19.96 14.97 3.72
N ASP A 81 -19.93 14.66 2.43
CA ASP A 81 -19.49 13.33 1.97
C ASP A 81 -18.28 13.30 1.02
N SER A 82 -17.38 14.30 1.06
CA SER A 82 -16.12 14.23 0.28
C SER A 82 -15.29 12.98 0.58
N SER A 83 -15.26 12.57 1.86
CA SER A 83 -14.55 11.38 2.30
C SER A 83 -15.21 10.08 1.82
N ILE A 84 -16.55 10.07 1.72
CA ILE A 84 -17.31 8.96 1.15
C ILE A 84 -17.15 8.93 -0.37
N PHE A 85 -17.14 10.08 -1.05
CA PHE A 85 -16.92 10.20 -2.50
C PHE A 85 -15.50 9.73 -2.89
N GLY A 86 -14.46 10.22 -2.20
CA GLY A 86 -13.07 9.80 -2.41
C GLY A 86 -12.83 8.31 -2.09
N ALA A 87 -13.50 7.76 -1.08
CA ALA A 87 -13.51 6.32 -0.82
C ALA A 87 -14.29 5.56 -1.91
N SER A 88 -15.40 6.10 -2.41
CA SER A 88 -16.24 5.48 -3.44
C SER A 88 -15.54 5.39 -4.79
N ILE A 89 -14.78 6.41 -5.20
CA ILE A 89 -13.94 6.36 -6.42
C ILE A 89 -12.87 5.26 -6.29
N ARG A 90 -12.11 5.23 -5.18
CA ARG A 90 -11.10 4.18 -4.94
C ARG A 90 -11.71 2.78 -4.94
N ARG A 91 -12.91 2.63 -4.38
CA ARG A 91 -13.70 1.39 -4.39
C ARG A 91 -14.16 1.02 -5.81
N LYS A 92 -14.78 1.93 -6.57
CA LYS A 92 -15.18 1.71 -7.97
C LYS A 92 -14.00 1.23 -8.80
N PHE A 93 -12.88 1.95 -8.75
CA PHE A 93 -11.65 1.62 -9.45
C PHE A 93 -11.12 0.22 -9.10
N PHE A 94 -11.04 -0.12 -7.80
CA PHE A 94 -10.57 -1.43 -7.36
C PHE A 94 -11.45 -2.61 -7.85
N TYR A 95 -12.76 -2.37 -8.04
CA TYR A 95 -13.69 -3.35 -8.60
C TYR A 95 -13.88 -3.25 -10.11
N GLY A 96 -13.20 -2.33 -10.80
CA GLY A 96 -13.39 -2.09 -12.23
C GLY A 96 -14.83 -1.69 -12.59
N ILE A 97 -15.52 -0.99 -11.70
CA ILE A 97 -16.89 -0.47 -11.88
C ILE A 97 -16.80 0.82 -12.70
N GLN A 98 -17.32 0.78 -13.92
CA GLN A 98 -17.60 1.95 -14.75
C GLN A 98 -18.95 2.57 -14.34
N ASP A 99 -19.37 3.66 -14.97
CA ASP A 99 -20.68 4.25 -14.69
C ASP A 99 -21.79 3.46 -15.39
N GLY A 100 -22.86 3.16 -14.66
CA GLY A 100 -23.89 2.17 -15.05
C GLY A 100 -23.65 0.75 -14.50
N ASP A 101 -22.40 0.34 -14.30
CA ASP A 101 -22.06 -1.02 -13.83
C ASP A 101 -22.59 -1.34 -12.42
N LYS A 102 -23.23 -2.50 -12.26
CA LYS A 102 -23.45 -3.17 -10.96
C LYS A 102 -22.61 -4.44 -10.87
N LYS A 103 -21.36 -4.32 -10.39
CA LYS A 103 -20.45 -5.48 -10.22
C LYS A 103 -20.45 -6.01 -8.79
N ILE A 104 -20.46 -7.33 -8.64
CA ILE A 104 -20.48 -8.03 -7.34
C ILE A 104 -19.24 -7.65 -6.52
N MET A 105 -19.45 -7.11 -5.31
CA MET A 105 -18.37 -6.84 -4.37
C MET A 105 -17.91 -8.15 -3.71
N TRP A 106 -16.78 -8.68 -4.18
CA TRP A 106 -16.25 -9.96 -3.69
C TRP A 106 -15.75 -9.91 -2.24
N VAL A 107 -15.25 -8.76 -1.77
CA VAL A 107 -14.71 -8.55 -0.41
C VAL A 107 -15.30 -7.28 0.23
N LYS A 108 -15.42 -7.23 1.56
CA LYS A 108 -15.79 -5.99 2.27
C LYS A 108 -14.66 -4.94 2.14
N TRP A 109 -15.00 -3.70 1.82
CA TRP A 109 -14.00 -2.64 1.55
C TRP A 109 -13.05 -2.39 2.73
N SER A 110 -13.54 -2.46 3.97
CA SER A 110 -12.72 -2.35 5.18
C SER A 110 -11.61 -3.41 5.27
N LYS A 111 -11.85 -4.64 4.79
CA LYS A 111 -10.85 -5.72 4.73
C LYS A 111 -9.80 -5.48 3.62
N ILE A 112 -10.11 -4.72 2.57
CA ILE A 112 -9.12 -4.27 1.57
C ILE A 112 -8.22 -3.17 2.16
N LEU A 113 -8.80 -2.22 2.91
CA LEU A 113 -8.04 -1.15 3.56
C LEU A 113 -7.13 -1.68 4.69
N ALA A 114 -7.57 -2.72 5.42
CA ALA A 114 -6.84 -3.30 6.54
C ALA A 114 -5.39 -3.67 6.20
N ALA A 115 -4.49 -3.56 7.18
CA ALA A 115 -3.07 -3.79 6.98
C ALA A 115 -2.77 -5.24 6.55
N LYS A 116 -1.65 -5.44 5.83
CA LYS A 116 -1.20 -6.79 5.43
C LYS A 116 -0.94 -7.71 6.62
N LYS A 117 -0.47 -7.17 7.76
CA LYS A 117 -0.36 -7.94 9.02
C LYS A 117 -1.70 -8.46 9.58
N TYR A 118 -2.83 -7.98 9.07
CA TYR A 118 -4.19 -8.33 9.45
C TYR A 118 -5.01 -8.86 8.26
N GLY A 119 -4.33 -9.53 7.32
CA GLY A 119 -4.97 -10.20 6.18
C GLY A 119 -5.65 -9.28 5.17
N GLY A 120 -5.41 -7.96 5.21
CA GLY A 120 -5.90 -7.02 4.20
C GLY A 120 -4.82 -6.65 3.17
N LEU A 121 -5.11 -5.69 2.29
CA LEU A 121 -4.15 -5.27 1.25
C LEU A 121 -3.29 -4.07 1.65
N GLY A 122 -3.61 -3.39 2.75
CA GLY A 122 -2.90 -2.20 3.23
C GLY A 122 -3.18 -0.94 2.41
N VAL A 123 -4.32 -0.88 1.71
CA VAL A 123 -4.73 0.29 0.92
C VAL A 123 -5.09 1.45 1.86
N SER A 124 -4.36 2.56 1.78
CA SER A 124 -4.54 3.71 2.67
C SER A 124 -6.00 4.21 2.73
N SER A 125 -6.62 4.12 3.91
CA SER A 125 -7.97 4.63 4.15
C SER A 125 -8.05 6.13 3.89
N TYR A 126 -9.07 6.57 3.15
CA TYR A 126 -9.33 8.00 2.96
C TYR A 126 -9.75 8.66 4.28
N PHE A 127 -10.51 7.96 5.12
CA PHE A 127 -10.95 8.46 6.43
C PHE A 127 -9.75 8.77 7.33
N ALA A 128 -8.88 7.78 7.58
CA ALA A 128 -7.71 7.95 8.44
C ALA A 128 -6.72 8.98 7.87
N LEU A 129 -6.53 9.02 6.54
CA LEU A 129 -5.68 10.02 5.89
C LEU A 129 -6.22 11.45 6.08
N ASN A 130 -7.52 11.67 5.85
CA ASN A 130 -8.15 12.98 6.04
C ASN A 130 -8.01 13.42 7.51
N LYS A 131 -8.34 12.54 8.47
CA LYS A 131 -8.20 12.81 9.90
C LYS A 131 -6.78 13.15 10.32
N ALA A 132 -5.77 12.41 9.83
CA ALA A 132 -4.36 12.70 10.09
C ALA A 132 -3.86 14.01 9.44
N LEU A 133 -4.46 14.44 8.32
CA LEU A 133 -4.18 15.74 7.70
C LEU A 133 -4.85 16.91 8.45
N LEU A 134 -6.10 16.76 8.89
CA LEU A 134 -6.78 17.73 9.75
C LEU A 134 -6.01 17.90 11.08
N PHE A 135 -5.55 16.80 11.68
CA PHE A 135 -4.75 16.85 12.90
C PHE A 135 -3.35 17.47 12.68
N ARG A 136 -2.78 17.43 11.47
CA ARG A 136 -1.51 18.14 11.19
C ARG A 136 -1.60 19.66 11.45
N TRP A 137 -2.78 20.25 11.22
CA TRP A 137 -3.04 21.66 11.51
C TRP A 137 -3.27 21.93 13.00
N VAL A 138 -3.85 20.96 13.71
CA VAL A 138 -3.93 20.98 15.18
C VAL A 138 -2.54 20.89 15.79
N TRP A 139 -1.70 19.96 15.32
CA TRP A 139 -0.30 19.87 15.71
C TRP A 139 0.46 21.20 15.47
N ARG A 140 0.36 21.80 14.28
CA ARG A 140 0.94 23.12 13.98
C ARG A 140 0.47 24.25 14.91
N PHE A 141 -0.73 24.16 15.48
CA PHE A 141 -1.21 25.12 16.47
C PHE A 141 -0.67 24.81 17.88
N VAL A 142 -0.66 23.54 18.26
CA VAL A 142 -0.24 23.04 19.58
C VAL A 142 1.25 23.22 19.87
N ILE A 143 2.12 23.39 18.87
CA ILE A 143 3.55 23.67 19.15
C ILE A 143 3.75 25.06 19.77
N HIS A 144 2.86 26.02 19.53
CA HIS A 144 3.04 27.44 19.88
C HIS A 144 4.36 28.03 19.33
N ASP A 145 4.70 27.71 18.06
CA ASP A 145 5.98 28.03 17.39
C ASP A 145 6.12 29.49 16.89
N ASP A 146 5.30 30.41 17.39
CA ASP A 146 5.12 31.80 16.89
C ASP A 146 4.95 31.94 15.37
N SER A 147 4.66 30.84 14.66
CA SER A 147 4.39 30.86 13.23
C SER A 147 3.21 31.77 12.91
N LEU A 148 3.21 32.37 11.72
CA LEU A 148 2.08 33.20 11.28
C LEU A 148 0.77 32.40 11.22
N TRP A 149 0.83 31.07 11.09
CA TRP A 149 -0.31 30.16 11.32
C TRP A 149 -0.84 30.23 12.76
N TYR A 150 0.02 30.02 13.76
CA TYR A 150 -0.34 30.11 15.17
C TYR A 150 -0.84 31.51 15.55
N ARG A 151 -0.14 32.56 15.12
CA ARG A 151 -0.52 33.97 15.35
C ARG A 151 -1.92 34.29 14.80
N VAL A 152 -2.20 33.94 13.55
CA VAL A 152 -3.51 34.20 12.91
C VAL A 152 -4.65 33.44 13.60
N ILE A 153 -4.48 32.13 13.87
CA ILE A 153 -5.53 31.34 14.51
C ILE A 153 -5.78 31.80 15.95
N SER A 154 -4.73 32.13 16.71
CA SER A 154 -4.87 32.66 18.08
C SER A 154 -5.59 33.99 18.12
N ALA A 155 -5.30 34.91 17.17
CA ALA A 155 -6.01 36.18 17.05
C ALA A 155 -7.51 36.00 16.67
N MET A 156 -7.83 35.03 15.82
CA MET A 156 -9.21 34.77 15.38
C MET A 156 -10.06 33.95 16.38
N HIS A 157 -9.43 33.07 17.15
CA HIS A 157 -10.12 32.01 17.90
C HIS A 157 -9.68 31.83 19.36
N GLY A 158 -8.73 32.63 19.83
CA GLY A 158 -8.12 32.54 21.16
C GLY A 158 -6.92 31.59 21.20
N PRO A 159 -5.97 31.78 22.14
CA PRO A 159 -4.75 30.97 22.24
C PRO A 159 -5.02 29.53 22.72
N SER A 160 -6.12 29.30 23.45
CA SER A 160 -6.46 27.99 24.01
C SER A 160 -7.30 27.15 23.06
N PHE A 161 -6.77 26.00 22.62
CA PHE A 161 -7.46 25.04 21.74
C PHE A 161 -8.88 24.67 22.22
N LEU A 162 -9.08 24.55 23.54
CA LEU A 162 -10.36 24.19 24.17
C LEU A 162 -11.39 25.33 24.22
N GLN A 163 -10.99 26.59 24.07
CA GLN A 163 -11.88 27.76 24.18
C GLN A 163 -12.44 28.24 22.83
N CYS A 164 -12.20 27.51 21.74
CA CYS A 164 -12.61 27.89 20.38
C CYS A 164 -14.13 28.11 20.27
N SER A 165 -14.56 29.38 20.36
CA SER A 165 -15.95 29.81 20.46
C SER A 165 -16.86 29.23 19.38
N SER A 166 -17.96 28.60 19.79
CA SER A 166 -18.97 27.99 18.90
C SER A 166 -19.79 29.00 18.09
N ARG A 167 -19.65 30.30 18.35
CA ARG A 167 -20.50 31.38 17.82
C ARG A 167 -20.44 31.55 16.30
N TYR A 168 -19.38 31.07 15.61
CA TYR A 168 -19.25 31.17 14.16
C TYR A 168 -18.70 29.88 13.52
N SER A 169 -19.17 29.57 12.30
CA SER A 169 -18.74 28.40 11.54
C SER A 169 -17.42 28.63 10.78
N SER A 170 -16.30 28.73 11.49
CA SER A 170 -14.97 28.84 10.86
C SER A 170 -14.43 27.49 10.37
N VAL A 171 -13.41 27.53 9.50
CA VAL A 171 -12.69 26.33 9.05
C VAL A 171 -12.00 25.64 10.23
N TRP A 172 -11.36 26.41 11.10
CA TRP A 172 -10.71 25.91 12.32
C TRP A 172 -11.71 25.26 13.28
N GLY A 173 -12.85 25.90 13.55
CA GLY A 173 -13.90 25.34 14.40
C GLY A 173 -14.48 24.02 13.85
N ASN A 174 -14.45 23.81 12.52
CA ASN A 174 -14.78 22.51 11.93
C ASN A 174 -13.65 21.48 12.08
N ILE A 175 -12.37 21.87 11.96
CA ILE A 175 -11.21 21.00 12.24
C ILE A 175 -11.24 20.50 13.69
N VAL A 176 -11.34 21.42 14.67
CA VAL A 176 -11.42 21.10 16.11
C VAL A 176 -12.58 20.14 16.39
N ARG A 177 -13.78 20.42 15.85
CA ARG A 177 -14.97 19.57 15.97
C ARG A 177 -14.76 18.18 15.36
N GLU A 178 -14.04 18.07 14.25
CA GLU A 178 -13.70 16.78 13.64
C GLU A 178 -12.64 15.99 14.42
N ILE A 179 -11.81 16.63 15.25
CA ILE A 179 -10.92 15.93 16.20
C ILE A 179 -11.67 15.53 17.47
N HIS A 180 -12.55 16.38 18.03
CA HIS A 180 -13.42 16.00 19.15
C HIS A 180 -14.32 14.80 18.78
N LYS A 181 -14.79 14.71 17.53
CA LYS A 181 -15.50 13.51 17.02
C LYS A 181 -14.65 12.23 16.94
N LEU A 182 -13.31 12.31 17.00
CA LEU A 182 -12.45 11.14 17.18
C LEU A 182 -12.28 10.79 18.66
N LYS A 183 -12.10 11.79 19.53
CA LYS A 183 -12.05 11.59 20.99
C LYS A 183 -13.32 10.91 21.50
N ASN A 184 -14.49 11.34 21.04
CA ASN A 184 -15.80 10.70 21.32
C ASN A 184 -15.96 9.30 20.70
N LYS A 185 -15.00 8.82 19.90
CA LYS A 185 -14.92 7.44 19.37
C LYS A 185 -13.77 6.64 19.99
N GLY A 186 -13.27 7.07 21.15
CA GLY A 186 -12.17 6.41 21.87
C GLY A 186 -10.78 6.68 21.28
N VAL A 187 -10.63 7.67 20.39
CA VAL A 187 -9.32 8.04 19.81
C VAL A 187 -9.03 9.51 20.08
N ASP A 188 -8.51 9.79 21.27
CA ASP A 188 -7.90 11.09 21.52
C ASP A 188 -6.55 11.15 20.80
N LEU A 189 -6.41 12.07 19.85
CA LEU A 189 -5.12 12.33 19.20
C LEU A 189 -4.26 13.31 20.01
N LEU A 190 -4.83 14.06 20.96
CA LEU A 190 -4.11 15.06 21.74
C LEU A 190 -3.28 14.44 22.88
N SER A 191 -3.64 13.27 23.41
CA SER A 191 -2.84 12.55 24.43
C SER A 191 -1.48 12.03 23.92
N TYR A 192 -1.28 12.05 22.59
CA TYR A 192 0.02 11.79 21.96
C TYR A 192 0.85 13.06 21.74
N CYS A 193 0.29 14.25 21.98
CA CYS A 193 1.05 15.48 22.14
C CYS A 193 1.53 15.56 23.59
N ARG A 194 2.85 15.58 23.79
CA ARG A 194 3.46 15.77 25.11
C ARG A 194 4.52 16.86 25.04
N ILE A 195 4.87 17.46 26.18
CA ILE A 195 6.02 18.34 26.25
C ILE A 195 7.24 17.51 26.68
N ARG A 196 8.32 17.60 25.92
CA ARG A 196 9.65 17.18 26.40
C ARG A 196 10.28 18.40 27.04
N VAL A 197 10.31 18.40 28.37
CA VAL A 197 10.97 19.44 29.17
C VAL A 197 12.45 19.52 28.78
N GLY A 198 12.91 20.75 28.62
CA GLY A 198 14.31 21.11 28.55
C GLY A 198 14.65 21.91 29.81
N ASN A 199 14.40 23.22 29.77
CA ASN A 199 14.66 24.15 30.87
C ASN A 199 13.49 24.28 31.86
N GLY A 200 12.28 23.83 31.50
CA GLY A 200 11.09 23.85 32.36
C GLY A 200 10.41 25.21 32.52
N LEU A 201 10.91 26.26 31.88
CA LEU A 201 10.44 27.65 32.05
C LEU A 201 9.12 27.94 31.33
N LYS A 202 8.80 27.17 30.29
CA LYS A 202 7.60 27.37 29.44
C LYS A 202 6.52 26.31 29.68
N THR A 203 6.77 25.38 30.59
CA THR A 203 5.91 24.24 30.91
C THR A 203 5.26 24.42 32.27
N SER A 204 3.93 24.38 32.36
CA SER A 204 3.22 24.36 33.65
C SER A 204 3.34 22.98 34.30
N PHE A 205 3.89 22.93 35.52
CA PHE A 205 4.07 21.67 36.25
C PHE A 205 2.76 20.90 36.42
N TRP A 206 1.67 21.60 36.73
CA TRP A 206 0.39 20.96 37.03
C TRP A 206 -0.50 20.72 35.82
N LYS A 207 -0.42 21.58 34.79
CA LYS A 207 -1.44 21.68 33.73
C LYS A 207 -1.01 21.13 32.37
N ASP A 208 0.28 20.91 32.14
CA ASP A 208 0.80 20.41 30.86
C ASP A 208 1.12 18.91 30.86
N PRO A 209 1.03 18.22 29.69
CA PRO A 209 1.35 16.81 29.54
C PRO A 209 2.88 16.59 29.39
N TRP A 210 3.64 16.95 30.42
CA TRP A 210 5.11 16.91 30.39
C TRP A 210 5.73 15.63 30.98
N ILE A 211 4.97 14.93 31.85
CA ILE A 211 5.38 13.67 32.48
C ILE A 211 4.24 12.64 32.46
N ASP A 212 4.59 11.39 32.20
CA ASP A 212 3.65 10.25 32.09
C ASP A 212 2.50 10.50 31.07
N ASP A 213 1.41 9.73 31.17
CA ASP A 213 0.26 9.72 30.25
C ASP A 213 -0.89 10.68 30.65
N SER A 214 -0.74 11.47 31.72
CA SER A 214 -1.84 12.23 32.34
C SER A 214 -1.37 13.51 33.05
N LEU A 215 -2.15 14.60 32.94
CA LEU A 215 -1.90 15.85 33.67
C LEU A 215 -1.81 15.62 35.20
N LEU A 216 -0.78 16.17 35.84
CA LEU A 216 -0.55 15.98 37.28
C LEU A 216 -1.72 16.50 38.13
N CYS A 217 -2.39 17.58 37.72
CA CYS A 217 -3.57 18.11 38.42
C CYS A 217 -4.77 17.13 38.45
N HIS A 218 -4.89 16.23 37.47
CA HIS A 218 -5.94 15.21 37.42
C HIS A 218 -5.55 13.93 38.17
N ARG A 219 -4.25 13.60 38.21
CA ARG A 219 -3.72 12.39 38.86
C ARG A 219 -3.52 12.56 40.37
N TYR A 220 -3.08 13.75 40.79
CA TYR A 220 -2.81 14.10 42.19
C TYR A 220 -3.67 15.29 42.65
N PRO A 221 -5.01 15.23 42.51
CA PRO A 221 -5.89 16.38 42.72
C PRO A 221 -5.92 16.89 44.16
N ARG A 222 -5.54 16.07 45.15
CA ARG A 222 -5.47 16.53 46.55
C ARG A 222 -4.22 17.40 46.78
N VAL A 223 -3.07 16.99 46.24
CA VAL A 223 -1.83 17.80 46.29
C VAL A 223 -2.00 19.08 45.49
N PHE A 224 -2.61 19.02 44.31
CA PHE A 224 -2.96 20.22 43.52
C PHE A 224 -3.95 21.17 44.24
N ALA A 225 -4.78 20.64 45.16
CA ALA A 225 -5.63 21.45 46.02
C ALA A 225 -4.89 22.05 47.25
N LEU A 226 -3.65 21.64 47.51
CA LEU A 226 -2.73 22.28 48.46
C LEU A 226 -1.78 23.28 47.81
N GLU A 227 -1.56 23.19 46.50
CA GLU A 227 -0.69 24.09 45.75
C GLU A 227 -1.12 25.57 45.87
N THR A 228 -0.15 26.43 46.19
CA THR A 228 -0.36 27.88 46.31
C THR A 228 -0.30 28.55 44.94
N ASN A 229 0.69 28.18 44.11
CA ASN A 229 0.79 28.65 42.73
C ASN A 229 0.40 27.53 41.76
N ARG A 230 -0.88 27.49 41.37
CA ARG A 230 -1.42 26.47 40.45
C ARG A 230 -0.88 26.57 39.01
N ASP A 231 -0.18 27.64 38.69
CA ASP A 231 0.40 27.93 37.37
C ASP A 231 1.94 27.89 37.40
N ILE A 232 2.55 27.42 38.50
CA ILE A 232 4.00 27.27 38.66
C ILE A 232 4.61 26.44 37.50
N CYS A 233 5.75 26.90 36.99
CA CYS A 233 6.45 26.20 35.91
C CYS A 233 7.26 25.01 36.46
N VAL A 234 7.72 24.13 35.57
CA VAL A 234 8.55 22.98 35.96
C VAL A 234 9.91 23.43 36.49
N ALA A 235 10.50 24.52 35.96
CA ALA A 235 11.78 25.04 36.47
C ALA A 235 11.68 25.46 37.94
N ASP A 236 10.72 26.32 38.27
CA ASP A 236 10.50 26.80 39.64
C ASP A 236 10.18 25.64 40.59
N LYS A 237 9.28 24.74 40.19
CA LYS A 237 8.80 23.64 41.02
C LYS A 237 9.85 22.55 41.29
N LEU A 238 10.91 22.48 40.49
CA LEU A 238 12.05 21.57 40.69
C LEU A 238 13.29 22.27 41.27
N SER A 239 13.23 23.58 41.51
CA SER A 239 14.34 24.34 42.11
C SER A 239 14.40 24.21 43.65
N ASP A 240 13.30 23.76 44.25
CA ASP A 240 13.12 23.48 45.69
C ASP A 240 12.34 22.14 45.84
N SER A 241 12.15 21.71 47.09
CA SER A 241 11.22 20.67 47.52
C SER A 241 9.84 20.75 46.84
N ILE A 242 9.31 19.59 46.43
CA ILE A 242 7.98 19.48 45.78
C ILE A 242 6.85 19.96 46.70
N ASP A 243 7.07 19.92 48.02
CA ASP A 243 6.17 20.39 49.06
C ASP A 243 6.36 21.88 49.44
N GLY A 244 7.48 22.53 49.10
CA GLY A 244 7.81 23.90 49.51
C GLY A 244 6.82 24.98 49.07
N SER A 245 6.18 24.83 47.91
CA SER A 245 5.13 25.76 47.45
C SER A 245 3.70 25.41 47.91
N LEU A 246 3.51 24.31 48.66
CA LEU A 246 2.20 23.93 49.17
C LEU A 246 1.82 24.79 50.39
N ARG A 247 0.57 25.24 50.45
CA ARG A 247 0.04 26.10 51.54
C ARG A 247 0.10 25.49 52.95
N ARG A 248 0.38 24.18 53.02
CA ARG A 248 0.69 23.38 54.22
C ARG A 248 1.23 22.03 53.77
N SER A 249 1.96 21.34 54.65
CA SER A 249 2.25 19.91 54.49
C SER A 249 0.96 19.06 54.43
N ALA A 250 1.08 17.87 53.85
CA ALA A 250 0.01 16.88 53.79
C ALA A 250 -0.34 16.34 55.20
N ARG A 251 -1.60 15.99 55.41
CA ARG A 251 -2.10 15.52 56.73
C ARG A 251 -2.25 14.00 56.80
N GLY A 252 -1.33 13.27 56.17
CA GLY A 252 -1.40 11.80 56.11
C GLY A 252 -2.42 11.27 55.10
N GLY A 253 -2.69 9.96 55.20
CA GLY A 253 -3.67 9.27 54.37
C GLY A 253 -3.44 9.43 52.87
N SER A 254 -4.51 9.66 52.11
CA SER A 254 -4.43 9.85 50.65
C SER A 254 -4.10 11.29 50.19
N GLU A 255 -3.79 12.23 51.10
CA GLU A 255 -2.97 13.39 50.72
C GLU A 255 -1.51 12.96 50.59
N GLU A 256 -0.97 12.34 51.65
CA GLU A 256 0.41 11.85 51.74
C GLU A 256 0.76 10.85 50.63
N GLN A 257 -0.12 9.87 50.41
CA GLN A 257 0.07 8.86 49.37
C GLN A 257 0.19 9.48 47.96
N GLN A 258 -0.51 10.59 47.70
CA GLN A 258 -0.38 11.32 46.43
C GLN A 258 0.91 12.14 46.36
N LEU A 259 1.36 12.73 47.48
CA LEU A 259 2.61 13.48 47.55
C LEU A 259 3.83 12.57 47.34
N VAL A 260 3.90 11.43 48.03
CA VAL A 260 4.98 10.43 47.88
C VAL A 260 4.99 9.84 46.46
N GLN A 261 3.82 9.55 45.87
CA GLN A 261 3.74 9.11 44.48
C GLN A 261 4.19 10.17 43.47
N LEU A 262 3.91 11.45 43.73
CA LEU A 262 4.36 12.57 42.91
C LEU A 262 5.88 12.76 43.02
N GLN A 263 6.43 12.79 44.23
CA GLN A 263 7.87 12.89 44.48
C GLN A 263 8.64 11.74 43.81
N ASN A 264 8.16 10.49 43.94
CA ASN A 264 8.78 9.33 43.28
C ASN A 264 8.69 9.38 41.74
N LEU A 265 7.59 9.88 41.17
CA LEU A 265 7.44 10.06 39.73
C LEU A 265 8.39 11.15 39.20
N VAL A 266 8.51 12.25 39.93
CA VAL A 266 9.23 13.45 39.51
C VAL A 266 10.73 13.36 39.79
N GLY A 267 11.19 12.67 40.83
CA GLY A 267 12.59 12.64 41.28
C GLY A 267 13.63 12.09 40.31
N SER A 268 13.21 11.52 39.17
CA SER A 268 14.11 11.13 38.07
C SER A 268 14.22 12.20 36.96
N SER A 269 13.56 13.35 37.11
CA SER A 269 13.53 14.44 36.13
C SER A 269 14.75 15.34 36.27
N VAL A 270 15.57 15.41 35.21
CA VAL A 270 16.74 16.29 35.13
C VAL A 270 16.49 17.37 34.08
N LEU A 271 16.58 18.64 34.48
CA LEU A 271 16.48 19.80 33.58
C LEU A 271 17.78 20.00 32.78
N SER A 272 17.67 20.71 31.67
CA SER A 272 18.77 21.02 30.75
C SER A 272 18.68 22.47 30.24
N SER A 273 19.75 22.99 29.65
CA SER A 273 19.78 24.34 29.07
C SER A 273 19.01 24.48 27.74
N VAL A 274 18.41 23.41 27.22
CA VAL A 274 17.64 23.42 25.97
C VAL A 274 16.22 23.92 26.23
N ASP A 275 15.58 24.56 25.26
CA ASP A 275 14.19 24.98 25.38
C ASP A 275 13.19 23.80 25.46
N ASP A 276 12.12 23.99 26.23
CA ASP A 276 10.96 23.10 26.27
C ASP A 276 10.32 22.96 24.88
N ARG A 277 9.87 21.75 24.51
CA ARG A 277 9.30 21.51 23.17
C ARG A 277 8.22 20.43 23.14
N TRP A 278 7.21 20.65 22.30
CA TRP A 278 6.19 19.65 21.98
C TRP A 278 6.76 18.49 21.16
N VAL A 279 6.46 17.26 21.59
CA VAL A 279 6.82 16.00 20.95
C VAL A 279 5.61 15.11 20.71
N TRP A 280 5.61 14.43 19.56
CA TRP A 280 4.60 13.47 19.14
C TRP A 280 5.02 12.05 19.54
N SER A 281 4.43 11.51 20.61
CA SER A 281 4.93 10.30 21.29
C SER A 281 4.86 9.01 20.44
N LEU A 282 4.09 8.99 19.35
CA LEU A 282 4.07 7.87 18.39
C LEU A 282 5.26 7.86 17.42
N SER A 283 6.24 8.74 17.58
CA SER A 283 7.45 8.83 16.75
C SER A 283 8.69 8.96 17.64
N GLY A 284 9.70 8.11 17.45
CA GLY A 284 10.89 8.08 18.31
C GLY A 284 11.72 9.37 18.31
N ASP A 285 11.65 10.13 17.23
CA ASP A 285 12.24 11.47 17.08
C ASP A 285 11.34 12.61 17.56
N GLY A 286 10.14 12.30 18.08
CA GLY A 286 9.14 13.28 18.50
C GLY A 286 8.44 14.04 17.37
N MET A 287 8.72 13.75 16.09
CA MET A 287 8.17 14.53 14.98
C MET A 287 6.80 14.00 14.52
N PHE A 288 5.80 14.89 14.44
CA PHE A 288 4.48 14.51 13.91
C PHE A 288 4.58 14.07 12.44
N ARG A 289 4.11 12.85 12.16
CA ARG A 289 4.00 12.30 10.81
C ARG A 289 2.56 11.86 10.54
N VAL A 290 1.96 12.40 9.47
CA VAL A 290 0.65 11.99 8.94
C VAL A 290 0.57 10.47 8.74
N LYS A 291 1.68 9.82 8.34
CA LYS A 291 1.79 8.35 8.24
C LYS A 291 1.52 7.65 9.58
N GLY A 292 2.06 8.13 10.69
CA GLY A 292 1.90 7.54 12.02
C GLY A 292 0.46 7.66 12.53
N ALA A 293 -0.08 8.89 12.55
CA ALA A 293 -1.47 9.14 12.95
C ALA A 293 -2.48 8.39 12.05
N ARG A 294 -2.23 8.29 10.74
CA ARG A 294 -3.05 7.45 9.84
C ARG A 294 -2.98 5.97 10.23
N THR A 295 -1.78 5.42 10.46
CA THR A 295 -1.64 4.00 10.85
C THR A 295 -2.36 3.71 12.17
N LEU A 296 -2.26 4.58 13.18
CA LEU A 296 -3.03 4.43 14.43
C LEU A 296 -4.54 4.35 14.16
N LEU A 297 -5.09 5.30 13.40
CA LEU A 297 -6.51 5.34 13.05
C LEU A 297 -6.94 4.11 12.23
N ASP A 298 -6.13 3.67 11.28
CA ASP A 298 -6.37 2.45 10.50
C ASP A 298 -6.31 1.19 11.39
N GLU A 299 -5.44 1.13 12.40
CA GLU A 299 -5.34 0.01 13.33
C GLU A 299 -6.39 0.02 14.45
N ILE A 300 -7.16 1.10 14.61
CA ILE A 300 -8.32 1.16 15.51
C ILE A 300 -9.63 0.87 14.77
N PHE A 301 -9.82 1.41 13.56
CA PHE A 301 -11.11 1.37 12.85
C PHE A 301 -11.24 0.29 11.75
N LEU A 302 -10.18 -0.46 11.42
CA LEU A 302 -10.23 -1.52 10.40
C LEU A 302 -10.17 -2.93 11.03
N PRO A 303 -10.79 -3.94 10.40
CA PRO A 303 -10.83 -5.29 10.95
C PRO A 303 -9.42 -5.88 11.11
N LYS A 304 -9.20 -6.50 12.27
CA LYS A 304 -8.02 -7.32 12.55
C LYS A 304 -8.34 -8.79 12.24
N ASP A 305 -7.35 -9.50 11.75
CA ASP A 305 -7.42 -10.90 11.37
C ASP A 305 -6.08 -11.56 11.74
N HIS A 306 -6.11 -12.85 12.07
CA HIS A 306 -4.95 -13.59 12.54
C HIS A 306 -4.00 -13.96 11.40
N ASN A 307 -4.54 -14.19 10.20
CA ASN A 307 -3.75 -14.59 9.03
C ASN A 307 -3.25 -13.35 8.26
N ALA A 308 -1.93 -13.14 8.26
CA ALA A 308 -1.29 -12.08 7.50
C ALA A 308 -1.32 -12.35 5.99
N THR A 309 -1.59 -11.29 5.20
CA THR A 309 -1.54 -11.33 3.73
C THR A 309 -0.13 -11.60 3.27
N ARG A 310 0.07 -12.80 2.73
CA ARG A 310 1.29 -13.16 2.00
C ARG A 310 1.39 -12.29 0.75
N TRP A 311 2.61 -11.83 0.44
CA TRP A 311 2.82 -10.90 -0.66
C TRP A 311 4.20 -11.09 -1.29
N CYS A 312 4.18 -11.64 -2.50
CA CYS A 312 5.36 -11.81 -3.32
C CYS A 312 5.73 -10.49 -4.02
N LYS A 313 6.98 -10.03 -3.88
CA LYS A 313 7.40 -8.72 -4.42
C LYS A 313 7.62 -8.71 -5.94
N PHE A 314 8.05 -9.82 -6.54
CA PHE A 314 8.49 -9.84 -7.94
C PHE A 314 7.36 -10.11 -8.96
N ILE A 315 6.26 -10.76 -8.55
CA ILE A 315 5.09 -10.94 -9.43
C ILE A 315 4.23 -9.65 -9.53
N PRO A 316 3.51 -9.44 -10.64
CA PRO A 316 2.64 -8.28 -10.79
C PRO A 316 1.58 -8.15 -9.68
N ILE A 317 1.26 -6.91 -9.31
CA ILE A 317 0.27 -6.58 -8.25
C ILE A 317 -1.07 -7.30 -8.47
N LYS A 318 -1.54 -7.42 -9.72
CA LYS A 318 -2.79 -8.13 -10.06
C LYS A 318 -2.78 -9.61 -9.66
N VAL A 319 -1.62 -10.27 -9.73
CA VAL A 319 -1.45 -11.70 -9.42
C VAL A 319 -1.42 -11.90 -7.90
N ASN A 320 -0.75 -11.01 -7.15
CA ASN A 320 -0.85 -10.98 -5.68
C ASN A 320 -2.30 -10.77 -5.20
N VAL A 321 -3.02 -9.79 -5.77
CA VAL A 321 -4.42 -9.52 -5.39
C VAL A 321 -5.36 -10.67 -5.78
N PHE A 322 -5.03 -11.44 -6.82
CA PHE A 322 -5.73 -12.66 -7.19
C PHE A 322 -5.48 -13.79 -6.18
N ALA A 323 -4.23 -14.09 -5.84
CA ALA A 323 -3.88 -15.12 -4.85
C ALA A 323 -4.42 -14.78 -3.45
N TRP A 324 -4.43 -13.50 -3.07
CA TRP A 324 -5.10 -13.03 -1.84
C TRP A 324 -6.62 -13.19 -1.85
N LYS A 325 -7.28 -13.22 -3.03
CA LYS A 325 -8.71 -13.57 -3.13
C LYS A 325 -8.95 -15.08 -3.08
N LEU A 326 -8.00 -15.88 -3.58
CA LEU A 326 -8.01 -17.33 -3.44
C LEU A 326 -7.91 -17.73 -1.96
N SER A 327 -6.94 -17.16 -1.22
CA SER A 327 -6.67 -17.43 0.20
C SER A 327 -7.77 -16.99 1.20
N ILE A 328 -8.94 -16.56 0.71
CA ILE A 328 -10.12 -16.19 1.50
C ILE A 328 -11.43 -16.70 0.86
N ASP A 329 -11.34 -17.55 -0.18
CA ASP A 329 -12.47 -18.06 -0.99
C ASP A 329 -13.38 -16.95 -1.56
N ARG A 330 -12.80 -15.92 -2.20
CA ARG A 330 -13.55 -14.79 -2.81
C ARG A 330 -13.22 -14.59 -4.30
N LEU A 331 -13.06 -15.69 -5.03
CA LEU A 331 -13.05 -15.74 -6.49
C LEU A 331 -14.43 -16.18 -7.03
N PRO A 332 -14.86 -15.73 -8.23
CA PRO A 332 -16.15 -16.06 -8.84
C PRO A 332 -16.14 -17.44 -9.52
N THR A 333 -15.87 -18.48 -8.74
CA THR A 333 -16.15 -19.88 -9.11
C THR A 333 -17.66 -20.14 -9.10
N ARG A 334 -18.15 -21.16 -9.82
CA ARG A 334 -19.59 -21.49 -9.90
C ARG A 334 -20.18 -21.70 -8.50
N MET A 335 -19.49 -22.41 -7.61
CA MET A 335 -19.94 -22.59 -6.22
C MET A 335 -19.98 -21.28 -5.43
N ASN A 336 -19.09 -20.32 -5.68
CA ASN A 336 -19.11 -19.00 -5.02
C ASN A 336 -20.10 -18.00 -5.62
N LEU A 337 -20.60 -18.27 -6.83
CA LEU A 337 -21.72 -17.57 -7.45
C LEU A 337 -23.06 -18.11 -6.91
N LEU A 338 -23.19 -19.43 -6.78
CA LEU A 338 -24.34 -20.10 -6.15
C LEU A 338 -24.50 -19.71 -4.66
N LYS A 339 -23.40 -19.61 -3.88
CA LYS A 339 -23.39 -19.04 -2.50
C LYS A 339 -23.84 -17.56 -2.40
N ARG A 340 -24.27 -16.94 -3.51
CA ARG A 340 -24.72 -15.54 -3.63
C ARG A 340 -25.94 -15.38 -4.54
N ASP A 341 -26.73 -16.44 -4.66
CA ASP A 341 -28.01 -16.47 -5.38
C ASP A 341 -27.92 -16.11 -6.87
N VAL A 342 -26.71 -16.21 -7.45
CA VAL A 342 -26.51 -16.10 -8.89
C VAL A 342 -26.85 -17.45 -9.51
N TYR A 343 -27.89 -17.48 -10.35
CA TYR A 343 -28.30 -18.68 -11.06
C TYR A 343 -27.18 -19.17 -11.99
N ILE A 344 -26.81 -20.44 -11.83
CA ILE A 344 -25.83 -21.16 -12.64
C ILE A 344 -26.47 -22.52 -13.00
N PRO A 345 -26.73 -22.83 -14.29
CA PRO A 345 -27.41 -24.08 -14.68
C PRO A 345 -26.64 -25.37 -14.36
N ASP A 346 -25.31 -25.28 -14.32
CA ASP A 346 -24.38 -26.39 -14.18
C ASP A 346 -23.23 -25.96 -13.25
N SER A 347 -23.08 -26.64 -12.12
CA SER A 347 -22.09 -26.32 -11.08
C SER A 347 -20.71 -26.95 -11.31
N SER A 348 -20.54 -27.81 -12.32
CA SER A 348 -19.31 -28.57 -12.58
C SER A 348 -18.09 -27.69 -12.90
N CYS A 349 -16.91 -28.29 -12.93
CA CYS A 349 -15.66 -27.64 -13.32
C CYS A 349 -15.60 -27.44 -14.84
N PRO A 350 -15.48 -26.20 -15.36
CA PRO A 350 -15.39 -25.96 -16.81
C PRO A 350 -14.20 -26.64 -17.50
N ILE A 351 -13.21 -27.12 -16.74
CA ILE A 351 -11.97 -27.73 -17.24
C ILE A 351 -12.11 -29.24 -17.41
N CYS A 352 -12.60 -29.95 -16.39
CA CYS A 352 -12.71 -31.42 -16.41
C CYS A 352 -14.15 -31.94 -16.49
N LYS A 353 -15.13 -31.16 -16.00
CA LYS A 353 -16.57 -31.47 -15.91
C LYS A 353 -16.96 -32.53 -14.86
N ASP A 354 -16.00 -33.20 -14.23
CA ASP A 354 -16.23 -34.33 -13.32
C ASP A 354 -16.63 -33.97 -11.87
N SER A 355 -16.52 -32.70 -11.46
CA SER A 355 -16.69 -32.27 -10.06
C SER A 355 -17.13 -30.80 -9.96
N PRO A 356 -17.79 -30.36 -8.86
CA PRO A 356 -18.20 -28.96 -8.70
C PRO A 356 -17.03 -27.96 -8.72
N GLU A 357 -17.23 -26.78 -9.31
CA GLU A 357 -16.22 -25.72 -9.34
C GLU A 357 -16.24 -24.88 -8.05
N ASP A 358 -15.51 -25.34 -7.04
CA ASP A 358 -15.03 -24.51 -5.94
C ASP A 358 -13.53 -24.14 -6.10
N SER A 359 -13.00 -23.38 -5.14
CA SER A 359 -11.61 -22.91 -5.14
C SER A 359 -10.59 -24.03 -4.86
N SER A 360 -10.95 -25.05 -4.09
CA SER A 360 -10.08 -26.19 -3.78
C SER A 360 -9.93 -27.09 -5.01
N HIS A 361 -11.04 -27.42 -5.65
CA HIS A 361 -11.03 -28.20 -6.87
C HIS A 361 -10.33 -27.46 -8.02
N LEU A 362 -10.73 -26.22 -8.33
CA LEU A 362 -10.22 -25.50 -9.51
C LEU A 362 -8.71 -25.26 -9.49
N PHE A 363 -8.10 -25.10 -8.31
CA PHE A 363 -6.69 -24.73 -8.16
C PHE A 363 -5.77 -25.82 -7.60
N PHE A 364 -6.31 -26.95 -7.14
CA PHE A 364 -5.52 -28.03 -6.52
C PHE A 364 -5.89 -29.43 -7.04
N THR A 365 -7.15 -29.87 -6.94
CA THR A 365 -7.52 -31.27 -7.26
C THR A 365 -8.00 -31.53 -8.70
N CYS A 366 -8.40 -30.50 -9.45
CA CYS A 366 -8.74 -30.63 -10.87
C CYS A 366 -7.55 -31.20 -11.66
N SER A 367 -7.80 -32.07 -12.63
CA SER A 367 -6.76 -32.78 -13.41
C SER A 367 -5.68 -31.84 -13.98
N LEU A 368 -6.07 -30.75 -14.65
CA LEU A 368 -5.14 -29.70 -15.10
C LEU A 368 -4.32 -29.08 -13.97
N ALA A 369 -4.95 -28.78 -12.83
CA ALA A 369 -4.26 -28.18 -11.70
C ALA A 369 -3.22 -29.15 -11.14
N ALA A 370 -3.61 -30.39 -10.85
CA ALA A 370 -2.69 -31.44 -10.39
C ALA A 370 -1.52 -31.64 -11.38
N ASP A 371 -1.76 -31.69 -12.69
CA ASP A 371 -0.71 -31.79 -13.71
C ASP A 371 0.26 -30.60 -13.67
N VAL A 372 -0.25 -29.37 -13.63
CA VAL A 372 0.57 -28.14 -13.58
C VAL A 372 1.38 -28.05 -12.29
N LEU A 373 0.78 -28.38 -11.14
CA LEU A 373 1.45 -28.34 -9.84
C LEU A 373 2.53 -29.44 -9.72
N ARG A 374 2.30 -30.64 -10.29
CA ARG A 374 3.32 -31.70 -10.46
C ARG A 374 4.49 -31.22 -11.32
N LEU A 375 4.22 -30.59 -12.46
CA LEU A 375 5.26 -30.04 -13.34
C LEU A 375 6.08 -28.94 -12.64
N ILE A 376 5.46 -28.10 -11.82
CA ILE A 376 6.15 -27.11 -10.98
C ILE A 376 7.02 -27.80 -9.92
N CYS A 377 6.52 -28.83 -9.22
CA CYS A 377 7.35 -29.56 -8.26
C CYS A 377 8.54 -30.25 -8.96
N ARG A 378 8.34 -30.89 -10.12
CA ARG A 378 9.42 -31.46 -10.94
C ARG A 378 10.44 -30.39 -11.34
N TRP A 379 9.98 -29.24 -11.86
CA TRP A 379 10.82 -28.08 -12.23
C TRP A 379 11.75 -27.64 -11.09
N TRP A 380 11.23 -27.62 -9.87
CA TRP A 380 11.95 -27.20 -8.67
C TRP A 380 12.72 -28.33 -7.94
N GLY A 381 12.74 -29.54 -8.51
CA GLY A 381 13.41 -30.70 -7.88
C GLY A 381 12.73 -31.18 -6.60
N LEU A 382 11.44 -30.88 -6.42
CA LEU A 382 10.64 -31.23 -5.25
C LEU A 382 9.80 -32.48 -5.51
N ASN A 383 9.70 -33.35 -4.50
CA ASN A 383 8.75 -34.45 -4.52
C ASN A 383 7.31 -33.91 -4.50
N TRP A 384 6.47 -34.41 -5.40
CA TRP A 384 5.04 -34.09 -5.40
C TRP A 384 4.35 -34.74 -4.20
N THR A 385 3.62 -33.95 -3.44
CA THR A 385 2.66 -34.41 -2.42
C THR A 385 1.26 -34.05 -2.88
N HIS A 386 0.27 -34.92 -2.66
CA HIS A 386 -1.12 -34.54 -2.90
C HIS A 386 -1.51 -33.38 -1.98
N ILE A 387 -2.08 -32.33 -2.57
CA ILE A 387 -2.53 -31.11 -1.89
C ILE A 387 -3.93 -30.82 -2.42
N SER A 388 -4.89 -30.62 -1.53
CA SER A 388 -6.31 -30.46 -1.82
C SER A 388 -6.82 -29.02 -1.68
N SER A 389 -6.17 -28.19 -0.85
CA SER A 389 -6.62 -26.82 -0.55
C SER A 389 -5.47 -25.81 -0.42
N TYR A 390 -5.83 -24.52 -0.32
CA TYR A 390 -4.88 -23.44 -0.07
C TYR A 390 -4.21 -23.56 1.31
N GLU A 391 -4.91 -24.08 2.30
CA GLU A 391 -4.43 -24.28 3.67
C GLU A 391 -3.38 -25.39 3.73
N GLU A 392 -3.63 -26.53 3.07
CA GLU A 392 -2.64 -27.61 2.93
C GLU A 392 -1.40 -27.14 2.16
N TRP A 393 -1.59 -26.43 1.04
CA TRP A 393 -0.50 -25.78 0.30
C TRP A 393 0.30 -24.81 1.19
N LEU A 394 -0.39 -24.05 2.05
CA LEU A 394 0.21 -23.08 2.95
C LEU A 394 0.98 -23.72 4.10
N CYS A 395 0.64 -24.95 4.53
CA CYS A 395 1.50 -25.73 5.42
C CYS A 395 2.72 -26.25 4.65
N TRP A 396 2.52 -26.95 3.54
CA TRP A 396 3.59 -27.49 2.71
C TRP A 396 4.66 -26.45 2.32
N ILE A 397 4.27 -25.25 1.86
CA ILE A 397 5.22 -24.18 1.47
C ILE A 397 5.99 -23.59 2.66
N LYS A 398 5.49 -23.72 3.90
CA LYS A 398 6.25 -23.38 5.12
C LYS A 398 7.27 -24.47 5.44
N ASP A 399 6.89 -25.74 5.27
CA ASP A 399 7.62 -26.88 5.83
C ASP A 399 8.74 -27.42 4.92
N ILE A 400 8.64 -27.22 3.59
CA ILE A 400 9.72 -27.57 2.65
C ILE A 400 11.08 -26.97 3.04
N ARG A 401 12.17 -27.72 2.85
CA ARG A 401 13.53 -27.30 3.26
C ARG A 401 14.23 -26.41 2.22
N LEU A 402 13.64 -25.24 1.96
CA LEU A 402 14.19 -24.20 1.09
C LEU A 402 14.49 -22.89 1.85
N GLY A 403 15.52 -22.16 1.43
CA GLY A 403 15.87 -20.84 1.97
C GLY A 403 14.77 -19.81 1.74
N SER A 404 14.66 -18.79 2.61
CA SER A 404 13.52 -17.85 2.63
C SER A 404 13.29 -17.09 1.32
N LYS A 405 14.36 -16.67 0.64
CA LYS A 405 14.29 -16.07 -0.72
C LYS A 405 13.68 -17.06 -1.73
N ILE A 406 14.16 -18.30 -1.72
CA ILE A 406 13.77 -19.38 -2.64
C ILE A 406 12.32 -19.82 -2.39
N LYS A 407 11.88 -19.90 -1.12
CA LYS A 407 10.45 -20.11 -0.77
C LYS A 407 9.55 -19.04 -1.35
N LEU A 408 9.94 -17.76 -1.24
CA LEU A 408 9.17 -16.65 -1.79
C LEU A 408 9.11 -16.70 -3.33
N MET A 409 10.19 -17.17 -3.98
CA MET A 409 10.22 -17.40 -5.43
C MET A 409 9.22 -18.47 -5.88
N LEU A 410 9.30 -19.65 -5.26
CA LEU A 410 8.41 -20.77 -5.53
C LEU A 410 6.93 -20.41 -5.26
N GLU A 411 6.66 -19.70 -4.16
CA GLU A 411 5.34 -19.13 -3.87
C GLU A 411 4.83 -18.23 -5.02
N GLY A 412 5.66 -17.35 -5.57
CA GLY A 412 5.29 -16.55 -6.73
C GLY A 412 5.05 -17.37 -8.00
N VAL A 413 5.73 -18.50 -8.18
CA VAL A 413 5.42 -19.45 -9.27
C VAL A 413 4.04 -20.07 -9.09
N PHE A 414 3.67 -20.53 -7.90
CA PHE A 414 2.31 -21.02 -7.63
C PHE A 414 1.24 -19.94 -7.87
N TYR A 415 1.50 -18.69 -7.47
CA TYR A 415 0.58 -17.58 -7.72
C TYR A 415 0.40 -17.29 -9.22
N ILE A 416 1.47 -17.40 -10.02
CA ILE A 416 1.39 -17.32 -11.49
C ILE A 416 0.64 -18.53 -12.06
N ALA A 417 0.87 -19.73 -11.54
CA ALA A 417 0.20 -20.96 -11.98
C ALA A 417 -1.30 -20.90 -11.79
N TRP A 418 -1.78 -20.52 -10.59
CA TRP A 418 -3.21 -20.32 -10.35
C TRP A 418 -3.78 -19.20 -11.22
N TRP A 419 -3.03 -18.12 -11.49
CA TRP A 419 -3.47 -17.09 -12.42
C TRP A 419 -3.59 -17.61 -13.87
N SER A 420 -2.67 -18.46 -14.35
CA SER A 420 -2.75 -19.06 -15.68
C SER A 420 -3.87 -20.11 -15.77
N ILE A 421 -4.09 -20.93 -14.74
CA ILE A 421 -5.25 -21.85 -14.64
C ILE A 421 -6.57 -21.06 -14.69
N TRP A 422 -6.67 -19.97 -13.92
CA TRP A 422 -7.83 -19.07 -13.94
C TRP A 422 -8.03 -18.38 -15.31
N SER A 423 -6.94 -17.99 -15.96
CA SER A 423 -6.99 -17.38 -17.29
C SER A 423 -7.46 -18.39 -18.34
N PHE A 424 -6.98 -19.63 -18.27
CA PHE A 424 -7.41 -20.74 -19.12
C PHE A 424 -8.90 -21.08 -18.93
N ARG A 425 -9.35 -21.24 -17.67
CA ARG A 425 -10.77 -21.43 -17.30
C ARG A 425 -11.67 -20.34 -17.90
N ASN A 426 -11.27 -19.08 -17.78
CA ASN A 426 -12.05 -17.98 -18.35
C ASN A 426 -11.99 -17.94 -19.88
N GLY A 427 -10.90 -18.40 -20.50
CA GLY A 427 -10.82 -18.62 -21.94
C GLY A 427 -11.83 -19.66 -22.42
N LEU A 428 -11.97 -20.79 -21.71
CA LEU A 428 -12.97 -21.83 -22.02
C LEU A 428 -14.42 -21.34 -21.93
N LEU A 429 -14.72 -20.35 -21.07
CA LEU A 429 -16.07 -19.84 -20.86
C LEU A 429 -16.42 -18.60 -21.70
N PHE A 430 -15.45 -17.76 -22.05
CA PHE A 430 -15.71 -16.40 -22.56
C PHE A 430 -14.90 -16.00 -23.81
N ALA A 431 -13.96 -16.83 -24.29
CA ALA A 431 -13.19 -16.51 -25.50
C ALA A 431 -13.79 -17.20 -26.74
N ALA A 432 -13.82 -16.50 -27.87
CA ALA A 432 -14.27 -17.03 -29.15
C ALA A 432 -13.37 -18.17 -29.71
N LYS A 433 -12.18 -18.37 -29.15
CA LYS A 433 -11.27 -19.47 -29.50
C LYS A 433 -10.85 -20.21 -28.24
N ILE A 434 -11.03 -21.53 -28.25
CA ILE A 434 -10.63 -22.43 -27.16
C ILE A 434 -9.12 -22.28 -26.91
N PRO A 435 -8.67 -22.01 -25.67
CA PRO A 435 -7.26 -21.93 -25.33
C PRO A 435 -6.58 -23.31 -25.38
N ARG A 436 -5.29 -23.34 -25.70
CA ARG A 436 -4.47 -24.56 -25.77
C ARG A 436 -4.01 -25.02 -24.36
N LYS A 437 -4.11 -26.33 -24.05
CA LYS A 437 -3.66 -26.91 -22.76
C LYS A 437 -2.13 -27.03 -22.70
N ASP A 438 -1.52 -27.39 -23.81
CA ASP A 438 -0.09 -27.66 -23.99
C ASP A 438 0.80 -26.48 -23.57
N ILE A 439 0.44 -25.25 -23.95
CA ILE A 439 1.26 -24.05 -23.71
C ILE A 439 1.19 -23.49 -22.27
N ILE A 440 0.35 -24.05 -21.39
CA ILE A 440 0.09 -23.45 -20.06
C ILE A 440 1.36 -23.44 -19.19
N PHE A 441 2.14 -24.53 -19.21
CA PHE A 441 3.34 -24.62 -18.39
C PHE A 441 4.45 -23.69 -18.89
N ASP A 442 4.69 -23.63 -20.21
CA ASP A 442 5.66 -22.72 -20.82
C ASP A 442 5.33 -21.24 -20.55
N ASP A 443 4.03 -20.89 -20.59
CA ASP A 443 3.54 -19.55 -20.23
C ASP A 443 3.80 -19.22 -18.74
N ILE A 444 3.62 -20.19 -17.83
CA ILE A 444 3.93 -20.03 -16.41
C ILE A 444 5.43 -19.79 -16.20
N VAL A 445 6.30 -20.60 -16.82
CA VAL A 445 7.76 -20.44 -16.75
C VAL A 445 8.18 -19.09 -17.32
N SER A 446 7.70 -18.74 -18.52
CA SER A 446 8.01 -17.47 -19.19
C SER A 446 7.59 -16.26 -18.35
N ARG A 447 6.38 -16.28 -17.76
CA ARG A 447 5.92 -15.24 -16.83
C ARG A 447 6.76 -15.17 -15.56
N ALA A 448 7.14 -16.29 -14.98
CA ALA A 448 7.95 -16.32 -13.75
C ALA A 448 9.38 -15.79 -13.99
N TYR A 449 10.00 -16.17 -15.11
CA TYR A 449 11.30 -15.65 -15.53
C TYR A 449 11.25 -14.14 -15.78
N ARG A 450 10.25 -13.66 -16.54
CA ARG A 450 10.02 -12.22 -16.79
C ARG A 450 9.75 -11.43 -15.49
N ALA A 451 8.99 -12.00 -14.55
CA ALA A 451 8.74 -11.40 -13.24
C ALA A 451 10.00 -11.30 -12.37
N SER A 452 10.86 -12.32 -12.40
CA SER A 452 12.15 -12.32 -11.70
C SER A 452 13.11 -11.26 -12.25
N ASN A 453 13.31 -11.22 -13.58
CA ASN A 453 14.18 -10.26 -14.27
C ASN A 453 13.85 -8.80 -13.93
N ALA A 454 12.56 -8.46 -13.83
CA ALA A 454 12.10 -7.10 -13.58
C ALA A 454 12.40 -6.57 -12.16
N ASN A 455 12.91 -7.40 -11.23
CA ASN A 455 13.03 -7.05 -9.82
C ASN A 455 14.38 -7.44 -9.15
N TYR A 456 15.24 -8.22 -9.82
CA TYR A 456 16.49 -8.72 -9.25
C TYR A 456 17.60 -8.82 -10.30
N ALA A 457 18.83 -8.57 -9.89
CA ALA A 457 20.01 -8.78 -10.73
C ALA A 457 20.31 -10.27 -10.93
N LEU A 458 20.35 -10.69 -12.21
CA LEU A 458 21.06 -11.82 -12.84
C LEU A 458 21.06 -13.21 -12.17
N VAL A 459 21.47 -13.36 -10.92
CA VAL A 459 21.62 -14.67 -10.23
C VAL A 459 20.29 -15.43 -10.14
N ILE A 460 19.21 -14.73 -9.79
CA ILE A 460 17.89 -15.33 -9.58
C ILE A 460 17.26 -15.84 -10.90
N PRO A 461 17.29 -15.08 -12.01
CA PRO A 461 16.96 -15.58 -13.35
C PRO A 461 17.74 -16.83 -13.79
N VAL A 462 19.04 -16.91 -13.50
CA VAL A 462 19.89 -18.06 -13.87
C VAL A 462 19.41 -19.35 -13.19
N ILE A 463 19.10 -19.32 -11.88
CA ILE A 463 18.56 -20.48 -11.15
C ILE A 463 17.25 -20.95 -11.78
N MET A 464 16.32 -20.03 -12.05
CA MET A 464 15.02 -20.34 -12.67
C MET A 464 15.18 -21.03 -14.04
N LEU A 465 16.10 -20.53 -14.86
CA LEU A 465 16.37 -21.06 -16.19
C LEU A 465 17.12 -22.41 -16.14
N PHE A 466 18.09 -22.57 -15.24
CA PHE A 466 18.82 -23.82 -15.05
C PHE A 466 17.89 -24.96 -14.62
N CYS A 467 17.02 -24.71 -13.65
CA CYS A 467 15.94 -25.62 -13.27
C CYS A 467 15.03 -25.97 -14.46
N PHE A 468 14.69 -24.99 -15.31
CA PHE A 468 13.84 -25.21 -16.49
C PHE A 468 14.54 -26.08 -17.54
N LEU A 469 15.78 -25.76 -17.92
CA LEU A 469 16.57 -26.52 -18.88
C LEU A 469 16.78 -27.97 -18.43
N LYS A 470 17.05 -28.19 -17.13
CA LYS A 470 17.17 -29.53 -16.54
C LYS A 470 15.88 -30.35 -16.75
N VAL A 471 14.72 -29.77 -16.44
CA VAL A 471 13.43 -30.49 -16.58
C VAL A 471 12.95 -30.59 -18.02
N MET A 472 13.27 -29.63 -18.89
CA MET A 472 13.00 -29.76 -20.32
C MET A 472 13.81 -30.87 -20.96
N ASN A 473 15.06 -31.08 -20.55
CA ASN A 473 15.86 -32.23 -20.98
C ASN A 473 15.18 -33.56 -20.56
N GLU A 474 14.74 -33.67 -19.29
CA GLU A 474 14.05 -34.86 -18.80
C GLU A 474 12.63 -35.06 -19.39
N LEU A 475 11.94 -34.01 -19.84
CA LEU A 475 10.65 -34.10 -20.54
C LEU A 475 10.81 -34.48 -22.03
N LYS A 476 11.88 -34.00 -22.67
CA LYS A 476 12.31 -34.38 -24.02
C LYS A 476 12.69 -35.86 -24.08
N LYS A 477 13.44 -36.35 -23.08
CA LYS A 477 13.74 -37.79 -22.90
C LYS A 477 12.49 -38.64 -22.72
N SER A 478 11.47 -38.17 -21.98
CA SER A 478 10.21 -38.88 -21.79
C SER A 478 9.17 -38.65 -22.91
N GLY A 479 9.59 -38.17 -24.08
CA GLY A 479 8.75 -38.05 -25.30
C GLY A 479 7.58 -37.06 -25.21
N PHE A 480 7.47 -36.30 -24.12
CA PHE A 480 6.25 -35.57 -23.76
C PHE A 480 6.09 -34.21 -24.47
N VAL A 481 7.16 -33.71 -25.09
CA VAL A 481 7.20 -32.41 -25.77
C VAL A 481 7.89 -32.58 -27.12
N LYS A 482 7.16 -32.38 -28.22
CA LYS A 482 7.67 -32.58 -29.59
C LYS A 482 8.31 -31.34 -30.23
N THR A 483 7.95 -30.12 -29.81
CA THR A 483 8.50 -28.89 -30.41
C THR A 483 8.52 -27.74 -29.40
N ILE A 484 9.67 -27.07 -29.23
CA ILE A 484 9.79 -25.75 -28.58
C ILE A 484 10.66 -24.85 -29.46
N ASN A 485 10.22 -23.60 -29.63
CA ASN A 485 10.92 -22.59 -30.42
C ASN A 485 11.66 -21.61 -29.51
N MET A 486 12.91 -21.92 -29.13
CA MET A 486 13.70 -21.17 -28.11
C MET A 486 14.32 -19.86 -28.61
N MET A 487 13.62 -19.06 -29.43
CA MET A 487 14.20 -17.87 -30.06
C MET A 487 14.21 -16.60 -29.17
N ASP A 488 13.38 -16.54 -28.13
CA ASP A 488 13.18 -15.36 -27.27
C ASP A 488 14.21 -15.18 -26.13
N ILE A 489 15.21 -16.07 -26.01
CA ILE A 489 16.18 -16.07 -24.90
C ILE A 489 17.61 -16.04 -25.46
N SER A 490 18.35 -14.96 -25.18
CA SER A 490 19.75 -14.82 -25.60
C SER A 490 20.67 -15.74 -24.77
N ILE A 491 20.83 -16.98 -25.23
CA ILE A 491 21.68 -18.01 -24.62
C ILE A 491 23.13 -17.52 -24.51
N ASP A 492 23.62 -16.81 -25.52
CA ASP A 492 25.01 -16.36 -25.57
C ASP A 492 25.27 -15.23 -24.53
N ALA A 493 24.27 -14.40 -24.21
CA ALA A 493 24.33 -13.46 -23.09
C ALA A 493 24.24 -14.14 -21.71
N LEU A 494 23.52 -15.26 -21.60
CA LEU A 494 23.45 -16.06 -20.37
C LEU A 494 24.76 -16.80 -20.09
N PHE A 495 25.40 -17.37 -21.12
CA PHE A 495 26.69 -18.05 -21.03
C PHE A 495 27.76 -17.14 -20.40
N ASN A 496 27.90 -15.92 -20.92
CA ASN A 496 28.86 -14.94 -20.40
C ASN A 496 28.56 -14.52 -18.95
N ASN A 497 27.29 -14.46 -18.54
CA ASN A 497 26.90 -14.12 -17.16
C ASN A 497 27.06 -15.30 -16.18
N MET A 498 26.90 -16.56 -16.61
CA MET A 498 27.13 -17.72 -15.74
C MET A 498 28.60 -17.84 -15.36
N ASN A 499 29.51 -17.72 -16.34
CA ASN A 499 30.96 -17.77 -16.12
C ASN A 499 31.47 -16.62 -15.21
N GLN A 500 30.73 -15.52 -15.09
CA GLN A 500 31.08 -14.39 -14.20
C GLN A 500 30.60 -14.57 -12.74
N ASN A 501 29.64 -15.46 -12.48
CA ASN A 501 28.96 -15.57 -11.17
C ASN A 501 28.93 -17.01 -10.61
N GLU A 502 29.77 -17.91 -11.13
CA GLU A 502 29.79 -19.34 -10.83
C GLU A 502 29.93 -19.64 -9.31
N GLY A 503 30.72 -18.84 -8.58
CA GLY A 503 30.89 -18.98 -7.13
C GLY A 503 29.60 -18.77 -6.34
N GLU A 504 28.87 -17.66 -6.57
CA GLU A 504 27.62 -17.36 -5.86
C GLU A 504 26.53 -18.40 -6.16
N VAL A 505 26.48 -18.92 -7.39
CA VAL A 505 25.52 -19.95 -7.79
C VAL A 505 25.78 -21.26 -7.03
N ASN A 506 27.05 -21.68 -6.93
CA ASN A 506 27.41 -22.91 -6.20
C ASN A 506 27.16 -22.80 -4.69
N GLU A 507 27.42 -21.64 -4.09
CA GLU A 507 27.11 -21.39 -2.67
C GLU A 507 25.59 -21.37 -2.40
N LEU A 508 24.80 -20.69 -3.23
CA LEU A 508 23.33 -20.65 -3.12
C LEU A 508 22.65 -22.02 -3.35
N MET A 509 23.27 -22.89 -4.16
CA MET A 509 22.79 -24.25 -4.41
C MET A 509 23.23 -25.25 -3.33
N GLY A 510 24.08 -24.85 -2.37
CA GLY A 510 24.47 -25.65 -1.21
C GLY A 510 25.41 -26.83 -1.51
N VAL A 511 26.11 -26.81 -2.66
CA VAL A 511 27.01 -27.89 -3.08
C VAL A 511 28.31 -27.84 -2.27
N LYS A 512 28.36 -28.55 -1.14
CA LYS A 512 29.48 -28.53 -0.19
C LYS A 512 30.69 -29.41 -0.56
N THR A 513 30.68 -30.08 -1.70
CA THR A 513 31.76 -30.98 -2.15
C THR A 513 32.52 -30.40 -3.34
N LYS A 514 33.86 -30.53 -3.32
CA LYS A 514 34.76 -30.12 -4.41
C LYS A 514 34.70 -31.06 -5.64
N GLU A 515 33.50 -31.40 -6.10
CA GLU A 515 33.37 -31.86 -7.49
C GLU A 515 33.32 -30.61 -8.38
N VAL A 516 34.47 -30.29 -9.00
CA VAL A 516 34.51 -29.28 -10.05
C VAL A 516 33.78 -29.86 -11.26
N MET A 517 32.47 -29.61 -11.32
CA MET A 517 31.62 -30.06 -12.42
C MET A 517 31.93 -29.21 -13.66
N ILE A 518 33.02 -29.54 -14.36
CA ILE A 518 33.44 -28.88 -15.60
C ILE A 518 32.34 -29.09 -16.65
N TRP A 519 31.48 -28.08 -16.80
CA TRP A 519 30.40 -28.04 -17.76
C TRP A 519 30.95 -28.06 -19.18
N ASN A 520 31.06 -29.24 -19.80
CA ASN A 520 31.62 -29.40 -21.15
C ASN A 520 30.79 -28.59 -22.18
N PRO A 521 31.29 -27.43 -22.67
CA PRO A 521 30.45 -26.50 -23.45
C PRO A 521 30.12 -27.04 -24.84
N LEU A 522 30.93 -27.98 -25.33
CA LEU A 522 30.79 -28.57 -26.66
C LEU A 522 29.46 -29.31 -26.83
N ALA A 523 28.89 -29.87 -25.77
CA ALA A 523 27.62 -30.60 -25.84
C ALA A 523 26.45 -29.70 -26.33
N LEU A 524 26.34 -28.49 -25.78
CA LEU A 524 25.31 -27.50 -26.16
C LEU A 524 25.57 -26.94 -27.57
N VAL A 525 26.83 -26.71 -27.95
CA VAL A 525 27.20 -26.27 -29.30
C VAL A 525 26.93 -27.38 -30.34
N VAL A 526 27.11 -28.65 -29.97
CA VAL A 526 26.77 -29.81 -30.81
C VAL A 526 25.25 -29.96 -30.98
N GLU A 527 24.43 -29.69 -29.97
CA GLU A 527 22.97 -29.57 -30.19
C GLU A 527 22.62 -28.39 -31.11
N LYS A 528 23.24 -27.21 -30.94
CA LYS A 528 23.04 -26.02 -31.83
C LYS A 528 23.37 -26.39 -33.29
N LYS A 529 24.46 -27.13 -33.55
CA LYS A 529 24.85 -27.64 -34.88
C LYS A 529 23.98 -28.80 -35.41
N LYS A 530 23.44 -29.66 -34.53
CA LYS A 530 22.47 -30.69 -34.95
C LYS A 530 21.15 -30.06 -35.38
N VAL A 531 20.68 -29.04 -34.65
CA VAL A 531 19.43 -28.31 -34.99
C VAL A 531 19.58 -27.50 -36.29
N SER A 532 20.76 -26.97 -36.62
CA SER A 532 20.99 -26.36 -37.94
C SER A 532 21.03 -27.41 -39.05
N LYS A 533 21.78 -28.52 -38.90
CA LYS A 533 21.81 -29.60 -39.90
C LYS A 533 20.45 -30.26 -40.14
N CYS A 534 19.60 -30.38 -39.11
CA CYS A 534 18.23 -30.86 -39.27
C CYS A 534 17.30 -29.88 -40.02
N LYS A 535 17.71 -28.62 -40.26
CA LYS A 535 17.04 -27.71 -41.20
C LYS A 535 17.65 -27.75 -42.59
N GLU A 536 18.96 -27.94 -42.70
CA GLU A 536 19.69 -28.01 -43.97
C GLU A 536 19.40 -29.33 -44.72
N ASN A 537 19.18 -30.44 -44.00
CA ASN A 537 18.94 -31.77 -44.59
C ASN A 537 17.47 -32.03 -45.01
N ILE A 538 16.58 -31.05 -45.03
CA ILE A 538 15.23 -31.22 -45.60
C ILE A 538 15.32 -30.97 -47.12
N VAL A 539 15.81 -31.98 -47.82
CA VAL A 539 15.79 -32.04 -49.29
C VAL A 539 14.34 -32.21 -49.75
N VAL A 540 13.92 -31.42 -50.72
CA VAL A 540 12.65 -31.61 -51.43
C VAL A 540 12.89 -32.65 -52.53
N GLU A 541 12.69 -33.92 -52.22
CA GLU A 541 12.49 -34.93 -53.27
C GLU A 541 11.06 -34.78 -53.82
N SER A 542 10.98 -34.59 -55.13
CA SER A 542 9.75 -34.51 -55.90
C SER A 542 9.24 -35.91 -56.25
N ASP A 543 7.93 -36.13 -56.18
CA ASP A 543 7.29 -37.13 -57.04
C ASP A 543 5.97 -36.58 -57.61
N SER A 544 5.41 -37.30 -58.58
CA SER A 544 4.80 -36.68 -59.77
C SER A 544 3.41 -37.21 -60.14
N LYS A 545 2.79 -36.52 -61.11
CA LYS A 545 1.53 -36.83 -61.84
C LYS A 545 0.21 -36.36 -61.19
N SER A 546 -0.80 -35.93 -61.97
CA SER A 546 -0.80 -35.45 -63.37
C SER A 546 -2.11 -34.69 -63.69
N ASP A 547 -2.24 -34.28 -64.96
CA ASP A 547 -3.47 -33.91 -65.70
C ASP A 547 -3.97 -32.44 -65.57
N ASN A 548 -3.81 -31.70 -66.68
CA ASN A 548 -4.77 -30.79 -67.38
C ASN A 548 -5.46 -29.64 -66.58
N GLU A 549 -5.69 -28.40 -67.04
CA GLU A 549 -5.67 -27.65 -68.33
C GLU A 549 -5.76 -26.11 -67.98
N GLU A 550 -5.37 -25.06 -68.74
CA GLU A 550 -4.61 -24.91 -70.01
C GLU A 550 -3.97 -23.48 -70.19
N GLU A 551 -4.55 -22.62 -71.03
CA GLU A 551 -4.17 -21.26 -71.54
C GLU A 551 -3.99 -20.09 -70.51
N MET A 552 -3.35 -18.92 -70.78
CA MET A 552 -2.47 -18.39 -71.87
C MET A 552 -1.91 -16.97 -71.48
N ASN A 553 -0.88 -16.48 -72.21
CA ASN A 553 -0.44 -15.07 -72.44
C ASN A 553 0.54 -14.29 -71.48
N THR A 554 1.81 -14.20 -71.92
CA THR A 554 2.63 -12.97 -72.24
C THR A 554 2.75 -11.79 -71.23
N ALA A 555 3.90 -11.13 -70.97
CA ALA A 555 5.26 -11.09 -71.53
C ALA A 555 6.12 -9.97 -70.84
N TYR A 556 7.37 -9.79 -71.33
CA TYR A 556 8.35 -8.70 -71.13
C TYR A 556 9.23 -8.66 -69.85
N GLY A 557 10.56 -8.70 -70.09
CA GLY A 557 11.64 -8.26 -69.20
C GLY A 557 12.09 -6.82 -69.54
N PRO A 558 13.41 -6.49 -69.59
CA PRO A 558 14.58 -7.40 -69.65
C PRO A 558 15.04 -7.94 -68.29
#